data_AF-A0A7L4PQQ1-F1
#
_entry.id   AF-A0A7L4PQQ1-F1
#
_cell.length_a   1.000
_cell.length_b   1.000
_cell.length_c   1.000
_cell.angle_alpha   90.00
_cell.angle_beta   90.00
_cell.angle_gamma   90.00
#
_symmetry.space_group_name_H-M   'P 1'
#
loop_
_entity.id
_entity.type
_entity.pdbx_description
1 polymer ?
#
loop_
_entity_poly.entity_id
_entity_poly.type
_entity_poly.pdbx_seq_one_letter_code
_entity_poly.pdbx_strand_id
1 'polypeptide(L)' 'MVAERVKLVIPSKIRELSERAKKIENVISLGIGEPDFDTPVHIKEAAKKALDEGFTHYTENQGMFKVR' A
#
# COMPACT_ATOMS: atom_id res chain seq x y z
N MET A 1 -22.47 15.88 2.43
CA MET A 1 -22.00 16.65 1.26
C MET A 1 -20.49 16.72 1.33
N VAL A 2 -19.75 16.49 0.23
CA VAL A 2 -18.27 16.55 0.21
C VAL A 2 -17.78 17.91 -0.30
N ALA A 3 -16.53 18.27 -0.01
CA ALA A 3 -15.92 19.51 -0.48
C ALA A 3 -15.85 19.58 -2.02
N GLU A 4 -16.04 20.77 -2.60
CA GLU A 4 -16.11 20.97 -4.06
C GLU A 4 -14.87 20.47 -4.80
N ARG A 5 -13.68 20.65 -4.21
CA ARG A 5 -12.41 20.16 -4.76
C ARG A 5 -12.38 18.66 -5.03
N VAL A 6 -13.17 17.86 -4.30
CA VAL A 6 -13.25 16.41 -4.51
C VAL A 6 -13.90 16.09 -5.85
N LYS A 7 -14.85 16.92 -6.31
CA LYS A 7 -15.51 16.72 -7.60
C LYS A 7 -14.59 16.98 -8.80
N LEU A 8 -13.48 17.69 -8.59
CA LEU A 8 -12.47 17.95 -9.62
C LEU A 8 -11.52 16.76 -9.82
N VAL A 9 -11.52 15.78 -8.91
CA VAL A 9 -10.68 14.59 -9.02
C VAL A 9 -11.28 13.65 -10.07
N ILE A 10 -10.56 13.46 -11.17
CA ILE A 10 -10.99 12.61 -12.27
C ILE A 10 -10.94 11.14 -11.83
N PRO A 11 -11.97 10.33 -12.11
CA PRO A 11 -11.95 8.89 -11.82
C PRO A 11 -10.76 8.17 -12.48
N SER A 12 -10.20 7.17 -11.79
CA SER A 12 -9.05 6.41 -12.29
C SER A 12 -9.45 5.46 -13.43
N LYS A 13 -8.96 5.76 -14.64
CA LYS A 13 -9.08 4.86 -15.80
C LYS A 13 -8.29 3.56 -15.64
N ILE A 14 -7.18 3.60 -14.89
CA ILE A 14 -6.37 2.40 -14.58
C ILE A 14 -7.22 1.42 -13.76
N ARG A 15 -7.96 1.91 -12.76
CA ARG A 15 -8.84 1.08 -11.94
C ARG A 15 -9.95 0.44 -12.79
N GLU A 16 -10.54 1.20 -13.71
CA GLU A 16 -11.53 0.67 -14.64
C GLU A 16 -10.97 -0.46 -15.52
N LEU A 17 -9.77 -0.25 -16.09
CA LEU A 17 -9.08 -1.26 -16.89
C LEU A 17 -8.77 -2.51 -16.08
N SER A 18 -8.22 -2.36 -14.86
CA SER A 18 -7.90 -3.49 -13.98
C SER A 18 -9.15 -4.30 -13.60
N GLU A 19 -10.27 -3.66 -13.32
CA GLU A 19 -11.53 -4.35 -13.03
C GLU A 19 -12.11 -5.09 -14.24
N ARG A 20 -11.90 -4.57 -15.46
CA ARG A 20 -12.24 -5.29 -16.69
C ARG A 20 -11.31 -6.49 -16.91
N ALA A 21 -10.01 -6.30 -16.74
CA ALA A 21 -9.00 -7.35 -16.90
C ALA A 21 -9.23 -8.53 -15.93
N LYS A 22 -9.59 -8.27 -14.66
CA LYS A 22 -9.93 -9.32 -13.68
C LYS A 22 -11.03 -10.29 -14.10
N LYS A 23 -11.89 -9.90 -15.06
CA LYS A 23 -12.99 -10.74 -15.57
C LYS A 23 -12.58 -11.59 -16.78
N ILE A 24 -11.38 -11.40 -17.29
CA ILE A 24 -10.85 -12.12 -18.46
C ILE A 24 -9.95 -13.24 -17.93
N GLU A 25 -10.29 -14.49 -18.25
CA GLU A 25 -9.43 -15.62 -17.91
C GLU A 25 -8.11 -15.57 -18.67
N ASN A 26 -7.03 -16.02 -18.03
CA ASN A 26 -5.67 -16.09 -18.61
C ASN A 26 -5.09 -14.74 -19.08
N VAL A 27 -5.55 -13.62 -18.51
CA VAL A 27 -4.94 -12.31 -18.78
C VAL A 27 -3.58 -12.19 -18.10
N ILE A 28 -2.56 -11.70 -18.82
CA ILE A 28 -1.25 -11.37 -18.25
C ILE A 28 -1.28 -9.90 -17.81
N SER A 29 -1.09 -9.65 -16.51
CA SER A 29 -1.08 -8.30 -15.97
C SER A 29 0.31 -7.69 -16.04
N LEU A 30 0.49 -6.71 -16.94
CA LEU A 30 1.73 -5.95 -17.10
C LEU A 30 1.60 -4.50 -16.59
N GLY A 31 0.48 -4.18 -15.94
CA GLY A 31 0.19 -2.85 -15.41
C GLY A 31 0.33 -2.73 -13.89
N ILE A 32 0.88 -3.76 -13.23
CA ILE A 32 1.10 -3.77 -11.77
C ILE A 32 2.30 -2.86 -11.47
N GLY A 33 2.10 -1.92 -10.55
CA GLY A 33 3.12 -0.95 -10.14
C GLY A 33 3.85 -1.31 -8.84
N GLU A 34 3.65 -2.52 -8.31
CA GLU A 34 4.31 -3.04 -7.13
C GLU A 34 5.19 -4.25 -7.48
N PRO A 35 6.22 -4.56 -6.67
CA PRO A 35 7.03 -5.75 -6.88
C PRO A 35 6.23 -7.06 -6.71
N ASP A 36 6.68 -8.12 -7.38
CA ASP A 36 6.10 -9.46 -7.35
C ASP A 36 6.67 -10.37 -6.25
N PHE A 37 7.63 -9.87 -5.47
CA PHE A 37 8.25 -10.60 -4.38
C PHE A 37 7.66 -10.23 -3.01
N ASP A 38 7.76 -11.18 -2.09
CA ASP A 38 7.32 -10.99 -0.72
C ASP A 38 8.32 -10.15 0.10
N THR A 39 7.85 -9.50 1.15
CA THR A 39 8.71 -8.77 2.10
C THR A 39 9.80 -9.70 2.65
N PRO A 40 11.08 -9.30 2.64
CA PRO A 40 12.17 -10.12 3.19
C PRO A 40 11.93 -10.60 4.62
N VAL A 41 12.31 -11.85 4.91
CA VAL A 41 12.03 -12.52 6.20
C VAL A 41 12.54 -11.72 7.40
N HIS A 42 13.75 -11.17 7.33
CA HIS A 42 14.33 -10.40 8.44
C HIS A 42 13.53 -9.13 8.78
N ILE A 43 12.83 -8.53 7.81
CA ILE A 43 11.94 -7.38 8.03
C ILE A 43 10.68 -7.84 8.76
N LYS A 44 10.10 -8.98 8.34
CA LYS A 44 8.94 -9.57 9.01
C LYS A 44 9.25 -9.92 10.47
N GLU A 45 10.42 -10.52 10.74
CA GLU A 45 10.85 -10.85 12.10
C GLU A 45 11.10 -9.60 12.95
N ALA A 46 11.71 -8.55 12.38
CA ALA A 46 11.87 -7.28 13.08
C ALA A 46 10.52 -6.63 13.44
N ALA A 47 9.52 -6.72 12.55
CA ALA A 47 8.18 -6.22 12.80
C ALA A 47 7.47 -7.02 13.92
N LYS A 48 7.56 -8.36 13.91
CA LYS A 48 7.04 -9.21 14.99
C LYS A 48 7.67 -8.86 16.34
N LYS A 49 9.00 -8.76 16.37
CA LYS A 49 9.73 -8.37 17.58
C LYS A 49 9.28 -7.00 18.11
N ALA A 50 9.08 -6.02 17.23
CA ALA A 50 8.59 -4.71 17.65
C ALA A 50 7.20 -4.78 18.29
N LEU A 51 6.32 -5.66 17.80
CA LEU A 51 5.02 -5.91 18.42
C LEU A 51 5.18 -6.57 19.80
N ASP A 52 6.03 -7.58 19.92
CA ASP A 52 6.31 -8.28 21.19
C ASP A 52 6.91 -7.32 22.24
N GLU A 53 7.74 -6.36 21.81
CA GLU A 53 8.35 -5.33 22.65
C GLU A 53 7.40 -4.13 22.96
N GLY A 54 6.17 -4.15 22.45
CA GLY A 54 5.15 -3.15 22.78
C GLY A 54 5.27 -1.83 22.01
N PHE A 55 5.92 -1.80 20.83
CA PHE A 55 5.96 -0.63 19.95
C PHE A 55 4.60 -0.40 19.24
N THR A 56 3.56 -0.05 20.01
CA THR A 56 2.16 0.09 19.55
C THR A 56 1.58 1.49 19.79
N HIS A 57 2.39 2.42 20.30
CA HIS A 57 2.00 3.79 20.62
C HIS A 57 2.57 4.80 19.63
N TYR A 58 2.09 6.04 19.72
CA TYR A 58 2.57 7.13 18.88
C TYR A 58 4.07 7.35 19.01
N THR A 59 4.68 7.70 17.87
CA THR A 59 6.07 8.16 17.78
C THR A 59 6.11 9.67 17.57
N GLU A 60 7.31 10.23 17.44
CA GLU A 60 7.50 11.61 16.98
C GLU A 60 6.79 11.84 15.63
N ASN A 61 6.28 13.06 15.41
CA ASN A 61 5.61 13.45 14.17
C ASN A 61 6.47 13.26 12.91
N GLN A 62 7.79 13.33 13.07
CA GLN A 62 8.76 13.13 11.98
C GLN A 62 9.19 11.66 11.82
N GLY A 63 8.63 10.74 12.60
CA GLY A 63 9.11 9.36 12.73
C GLY A 63 10.23 9.22 13.76
N MET A 64 10.45 7.99 14.24
CA MET A 64 11.52 7.70 15.20
C MET A 64 12.89 8.05 14.61
N PHE A 65 13.79 8.64 15.41
CA PHE A 65 15.15 9.01 14.97
C PHE A 65 15.89 7.88 14.24
N LYS A 66 15.72 6.63 14.68
CA LYS A 66 16.38 5.44 14.10
C LYS A 66 15.97 5.09 12.65
N VAL A 67 14.88 5.66 12.13
CA VAL A 67 14.36 5.39 10.77
C VAL A 67 14.25 6.65 9.90
N ARG A 68 14.79 7.77 10.38
CA ARG A 68 14.86 9.02 9.62
C ARG A 68 16.04 9.01 8.65
#